data_AF-A0A971BYB8-F1
#
_entry.id   AF-A0A971BYB8-F1
#
_cell.length_a   1.000
_cell.length_b   1.000
_cell.length_c   1.000
_cell.angle_alpha   90.00
_cell.angle_beta   90.00
_cell.angle_gamma   90.00
#
_symmetry.space_group_name_H-M   'P 1'
#
loop_
_entity.id
_entity.type
_entity.pdbx_description
1 polymer ?
#
loop_
_entity_poly.entity_id
_entity_poly.type
_entity_poly.pdbx_seq_one_letter_code
_entity_poly.pdbx_strand_id
1 'polypeptide(L)'
;MERIIANLDKVKLKLDEAFFYLDEIEELIQEDEFSEEEASRVSQAGGRLAGEVSALSTKVLELREILRALSEQEEESGAKEAAQE
;
A
#
# COMPACT_ATOMS: atom_id res chain seq x y z
N MET A 1 -13.89 -12.08 0.54
CA MET A 1 -13.51 -10.65 0.53
C MET A 1 -12.61 -10.27 1.71
N GLU A 2 -12.98 -10.61 2.94
CA GLU A 2 -12.21 -10.29 4.17
C GLU A 2 -10.73 -10.71 4.14
N ARG A 3 -10.42 -11.87 3.54
CA ARG A 3 -9.05 -12.38 3.42
C ARG A 3 -8.16 -11.50 2.53
N ILE A 4 -8.74 -10.87 1.51
CA ILE A 4 -8.03 -9.93 0.62
C ILE A 4 -7.77 -8.63 1.37
N ILE A 5 -8.78 -8.09 2.06
CA ILE A 5 -8.66 -6.87 2.88
C ILE A 5 -7.59 -7.05 3.96
N ALA A 6 -7.62 -8.17 4.68
CA ALA A 6 -6.62 -8.48 5.71
C ALA A 6 -5.19 -8.61 5.15
N ASN A 7 -5.03 -9.07 3.91
CA ASN A 7 -3.72 -9.10 3.25
C ASN A 7 -3.26 -7.70 2.85
N LEU A 8 -4.18 -6.82 2.42
CA LEU A 8 -3.87 -5.42 2.10
C LEU A 8 -3.44 -4.63 3.34
N ASP A 9 -4.11 -4.84 4.47
CA ASP A 9 -3.72 -4.21 5.74
C ASP A 9 -2.32 -4.65 6.19
N LYS A 10 -1.98 -5.93 6.00
CA LYS A 10 -0.62 -6.44 6.27
C LYS A 10 0.43 -5.81 5.36
N VAL A 11 0.11 -5.61 4.09
CA VAL A 11 1.02 -4.96 3.14
C VAL A 11 1.26 -3.51 3.55
N LYS A 12 0.21 -2.78 3.95
CA LYS A 12 0.33 -1.42 4.50
C LYS A 12 1.23 -1.37 5.74
N LEU A 13 1.08 -2.32 6.66
CA LEU A 13 1.87 -2.32 7.90
C LEU A 13 3.37 -2.58 7.66
N LYS A 14 3.69 -3.54 6.78
CA LYS A 14 5.09 -3.83 6.38
C LYS A 14 5.75 -2.67 5.65
N LEU A 15 4.93 -1.86 5.00
CA LEU A 15 5.35 -0.72 4.24
C LEU A 15 5.68 0.46 5.16
N ASP A 16 4.83 0.72 6.16
CA ASP A 16 5.13 1.67 7.23
C ASP A 16 6.45 1.29 7.94
N GLU A 17 6.69 -0.01 8.15
CA GLU A 17 7.96 -0.53 8.70
C GLU A 17 9.16 -0.27 7.76
N ALA A 18 8.99 -0.43 6.44
CA ALA A 18 10.03 -0.14 5.46
C ALA A 18 10.41 1.35 5.41
N PHE A 19 9.44 2.25 5.61
CA PHE A 19 9.73 3.68 5.74
C PHE A 19 10.50 3.99 7.01
N PHE A 20 10.16 3.38 8.14
CA PHE A 20 10.91 3.53 9.38
C PHE A 20 12.39 3.15 9.20
N TYR A 21 12.69 2.04 8.53
CA TYR A 21 14.08 1.66 8.23
C TYR A 21 14.79 2.64 7.29
N LEU A 22 14.07 3.25 6.35
CA LEU A 22 14.67 4.28 5.48
C LEU A 22 15.01 5.54 6.26
N ASP A 23 14.15 5.96 7.19
CA ASP A 23 14.39 7.12 8.05
C ASP A 23 15.60 6.86 8.98
N GLU A 24 15.71 5.65 9.56
CA GLU A 24 16.87 5.24 10.36
C GLU A 24 18.17 5.21 9.53
N ILE A 25 18.11 4.77 8.27
CA ILE A 25 19.25 4.83 7.35
C ILE A 25 19.62 6.28 7.02
N GLU A 26 18.65 7.17 6.79
CA GLU A 26 18.91 8.60 6.56
C GLU A 26 19.56 9.26 7.78
N GLU A 27 19.12 8.91 9.00
CA GLU A 27 19.69 9.43 10.25
C GLU A 27 21.14 8.95 10.45
N LEU A 28 21.42 7.65 10.24
CA LEU A 28 22.77 7.08 10.29
C LEU A 28 23.72 7.70 9.25
N ILE A 29 23.22 8.06 8.07
CA ILE A 29 23.98 8.76 7.04
C ILE A 29 24.34 10.19 7.46
N GLN A 30 23.43 10.87 8.17
CA GLN A 30 23.64 12.25 8.63
C GLN A 30 24.57 12.35 9.85
N GLU A 31 24.70 11.29 10.65
CA GLU A 31 25.46 11.33 11.91
C GLU A 31 26.98 11.10 11.82
N ASP A 32 27.53 10.48 10.76
CA ASP A 32 28.97 10.46 10.35
C ASP A 32 29.35 9.11 9.70
N GLU A 33 29.29 8.96 8.35
CA GLU A 33 30.17 8.02 7.58
C GLU A 33 29.99 8.02 6.05
N PHE A 34 29.07 8.81 5.47
CA PHE A 34 28.79 8.81 4.03
C PHE A 34 29.07 10.16 3.37
N SER A 35 29.54 10.13 2.12
CA SER A 35 29.71 11.36 1.33
C SER A 35 28.36 12.00 1.01
N GLU A 36 28.31 13.33 0.80
CA GLU A 36 27.08 14.04 0.37
C GLU A 36 26.40 13.38 -0.83
N GLU A 37 27.18 12.74 -1.72
CA GLU A 37 26.69 12.07 -2.91
C GLU A 37 25.95 10.75 -2.57
N GLU A 38 26.42 10.00 -1.59
CA GLU A 38 25.77 8.78 -1.10
C GLU A 38 24.48 9.12 -0.33
N ALA A 39 24.53 10.15 0.50
CA ALA A 39 23.34 10.67 1.20
C ALA A 39 22.25 11.11 0.22
N SER A 40 22.63 11.87 -0.81
CA SER A 40 21.71 12.33 -1.87
C SER A 40 21.07 11.17 -2.64
N ARG A 41 21.84 10.12 -2.95
CA ARG A 41 21.33 8.93 -3.64
C ARG A 41 20.33 8.14 -2.79
N VAL A 42 20.59 8.02 -1.49
CA VAL A 42 19.67 7.32 -0.57
C VAL A 42 18.37 8.10 -0.41
N SER A 43 18.45 9.41 -0.20
CA SER A 43 17.24 10.24 -0.08
C SER A 43 16.42 10.23 -1.38
N GLN A 44 17.08 10.28 -2.54
CA GLN A 44 16.39 10.17 -3.84
C GLN A 44 15.74 8.79 -4.04
N ALA A 45 16.38 7.71 -3.57
CA ALA A 45 15.80 6.37 -3.58
C ALA A 45 14.60 6.26 -2.62
N GLY A 46 14.71 6.83 -1.41
CA GLY A 46 13.63 6.92 -0.45
C GLY A 46 12.41 7.67 -1.00
N GLY A 47 12.64 8.83 -1.63
CA GLY A 47 11.57 9.60 -2.30
C GLY A 47 10.89 8.84 -3.44
N ARG A 48 11.64 8.08 -4.25
CA ARG A 48 11.06 7.22 -5.31
C ARG A 48 10.24 6.08 -4.71
N LEU A 49 10.73 5.44 -3.66
CA LEU A 49 10.00 4.40 -2.95
C LEU A 49 8.69 4.97 -2.39
N ALA A 50 8.74 6.11 -1.71
CA ALA A 50 7.56 6.80 -1.19
C ALA A 50 6.49 7.06 -2.27
N GLY A 51 6.92 7.49 -3.45
CA GLY A 51 6.05 7.70 -4.61
C GLY A 51 5.40 6.41 -5.13
N GLU A 52 6.20 5.38 -5.40
CA GLU A 52 5.70 4.09 -5.91
C GLU A 52 4.72 3.44 -4.93
N VAL A 53 5.01 3.58 -3.65
CA VAL A 53 4.21 3.07 -2.56
C VAL A 53 2.87 3.78 -2.44
N SER A 54 2.86 5.11 -2.51
CA SER A 54 1.62 5.89 -2.50
C SER A 54 0.73 5.53 -3.70
N ALA A 55 1.35 5.34 -4.88
CA ALA A 55 0.65 4.87 -6.07
C ALA A 55 0.08 3.45 -5.87
N LEU A 56 0.83 2.54 -5.25
CA LEU A 56 0.35 1.19 -4.93
C LEU A 56 -0.82 1.22 -3.95
N SER A 57 -0.74 2.04 -2.89
CA SER A 57 -1.82 2.23 -1.92
C SER A 57 -3.11 2.71 -2.60
N THR A 58 -2.99 3.66 -3.54
CA THR A 58 -4.15 4.14 -4.31
C THR A 58 -4.78 3.02 -5.13
N LYS A 59 -3.98 2.24 -5.85
CA LYS A 59 -4.48 1.08 -6.63
C LYS A 59 -5.15 0.03 -5.75
N VAL A 60 -4.62 -0.19 -4.55
CA VAL A 60 -5.21 -1.11 -3.57
C VAL A 60 -6.59 -0.64 -3.13
N LEU A 61 -6.75 0.65 -2.85
CA LEU A 61 -8.05 1.23 -2.51
C LEU A 61 -9.05 1.10 -3.67
N GLU A 62 -8.63 1.40 -4.89
CA GLU A 62 -9.46 1.22 -6.10
C GLU A 62 -9.93 -0.24 -6.24
N LEU A 63 -9.02 -1.20 -6.09
CA LEU A 63 -9.36 -2.63 -6.13
C LEU A 63 -10.35 -3.03 -5.03
N ARG A 64 -10.23 -2.44 -3.83
CA ARG A 64 -11.16 -2.69 -2.73
C ARG A 64 -12.57 -2.19 -3.06
N GLU A 65 -12.70 -1.00 -3.63
CA GLU A 65 -13.99 -0.46 -4.03
C GLU A 65 -14.60 -1.24 -5.20
N ILE A 66 -13.80 -1.67 -6.18
CA ILE A 66 -14.26 -2.57 -7.26
C ILE A 66 -14.80 -3.88 -6.68
N LEU A 67 -14.05 -4.51 -5.77
CA LEU A 67 -14.50 -5.74 -5.13
C LEU A 67 -15.80 -5.51 -4.35
N ARG A 68 -15.93 -4.40 -3.64
CA ARG A 68 -17.17 -4.06 -2.91
C ARG A 68 -18.37 -3.92 -3.86
N ALA A 69 -18.20 -3.18 -4.95
CA ALA A 69 -19.24 -3.00 -5.97
C ALA A 69 -19.66 -4.33 -6.60
N LEU A 70 -18.72 -5.23 -6.88
CA LEU A 70 -19.02 -6.57 -7.39
C LEU A 70 -19.80 -7.41 -6.39
N SER A 71 -19.47 -7.31 -5.09
CA SER A 71 -20.22 -8.01 -4.02
C SER A 71 -21.65 -7.50 -3.90
N GLU A 72 -21.85 -6.18 -3.93
CA GLU A 72 -23.19 -5.57 -3.90
C GLU A 72 -24.03 -6.02 -5.11
N GLN A 73 -23.40 -6.17 -6.27
CA GLN A 73 -24.06 -6.65 -7.49
C GLN A 73 -24.42 -8.15 -7.44
N GLU A 74 -23.56 -8.99 -6.88
CA GLU A 74 -23.86 -10.42 -6.64
C GLU A 74 -25.03 -10.60 -5.67
N GLU A 75 -25.07 -9.84 -4.58
CA GLU A 75 -26.17 -9.87 -3.61
C GLU A 75 -27.50 -9.44 -4.24
N GLU A 76 -27.49 -8.39 -5.06
CA GLU A 76 -28.70 -7.91 -5.75
C GLU A 76 -29.18 -8.89 -6.83
N SER A 77 -28.25 -9.60 -7.49
CA SER A 77 -28.58 -10.64 -8.47
C SER A 77 -29.20 -11.87 -7.80
N GLY A 78 -28.62 -12.34 -6.69
CA GLY A 78 -29.13 -13.49 -5.93
C GLY A 78 -30.49 -13.20 -5.27
N ALA A 79 -30.74 -11.96 -4.84
CA ALA A 79 -32.03 -11.54 -4.30
C ALA A 79 -33.15 -11.49 -5.35
N LYS A 80 -32.81 -11.23 -6.64
CA LYS A 80 -33.78 -11.22 -7.75
C LYS A 80 -34.17 -12.63 -8.21
N GLU A 81 -33.24 -13.59 -8.18
CA GLU A 81 -33.54 -14.99 -8.50
C GLU A 81 -34.42 -15.65 -7.43
N ALA A 82 -34.15 -15.40 -6.15
CA ALA A 82 -34.97 -15.92 -5.04
C ALA A 82 -36.38 -15.32 -4.95
N ALA A 83 -36.64 -14.18 -5.61
CA ALA A 83 -37.96 -13.56 -5.68
C ALA A 83 -38.80 -14.02 -6.89
N GLN A 84 -38.23 -14.85 -7.77
CA GLN A 84 -38.89 -15.40 -8.96
C GLN A 84 -39.20 -16.91 -8.87
N GLU A 85 -38.77 -17.59 -7.81
CA GLU A 85 -39.25 -18.93 -7.39
C GLU A 85 -40.39 -18.82 -6.36
#